data_AF-A0A5P2C0I5-F1
#
_entry.id   AF-A0A5P2C0I5-F1
#
_cell.length_a   1.000
_cell.length_b   1.000
_cell.length_c   1.000
_cell.angle_alpha   90.00
_cell.angle_beta   90.00
_cell.angle_gamma   90.00
#
_symmetry.space_group_name_H-M   'P 1'
#
loop_
_entity.id
_entity.type
_entity.pdbx_description
1 polymer ?
#
loop_
_entity_poly.entity_id
_entity_poly.type
_entity_poly.pdbx_seq_one_letter_code
_entity_poly.pdbx_strand_id
1 'polypeptide(L)'
;MTEKQTKKQTATQIETPRVPTDLDWTRAAPEDEQGPGPWIEIAFGEGDNDDAVYLRETSDPDNVVTTTRKKWDAFVLGVQAGEFDHFVEGVEGV
;
A
#
# COMPACT_ATOMS: atom_id res chain seq x y z
N MET A 1 0.22 50.74 18.01
CA MET A 1 0.69 49.66 17.14
C MET A 1 0.91 48.45 18.04
N THR A 2 0.01 47.48 17.99
CA THR A 2 0.16 46.24 18.75
C THR A 2 -0.39 45.15 17.85
N GLU A 3 0.53 44.39 17.26
CA GLU A 3 0.27 43.35 16.28
C GLU A 3 -0.56 42.21 16.89
N LYS A 4 -1.62 41.83 16.19
CA LYS A 4 -2.38 40.62 16.48
C LYS A 4 -1.57 39.43 15.97
N GLN A 5 -1.10 38.60 16.89
CA GLN A 5 -0.40 37.37 16.56
C GLN A 5 -1.43 36.32 16.07
N THR A 6 -1.54 36.16 14.76
CA THR A 6 -2.33 35.09 14.15
C THR A 6 -1.55 33.78 14.26
N LYS A 7 -1.91 32.96 15.24
CA LYS A 7 -1.46 31.58 15.38
C LYS A 7 -1.99 30.78 14.18
N LYS A 8 -1.15 30.51 13.19
CA LYS A 8 -1.47 29.55 12.12
C LYS A 8 -1.62 28.17 12.74
N GLN A 9 -2.81 27.60 12.59
CA GLN A 9 -3.09 26.22 12.94
C GLN A 9 -2.34 25.32 11.96
N THR A 10 -1.35 24.59 12.46
CA THR A 10 -0.72 23.49 11.72
C THR A 10 -1.70 22.33 11.72
N ALA A 11 -2.40 22.13 10.60
CA ALA A 11 -3.02 20.84 10.33
C ALA A 11 -1.86 19.85 10.13
N THR A 12 -1.90 18.72 10.82
CA THR A 12 -1.03 17.57 10.53
C THR A 12 -1.30 17.16 9.09
N GLN A 13 -0.45 17.63 8.19
CA GLN A 13 -0.41 17.17 6.81
C GLN A 13 0.06 15.72 6.88
N ILE A 14 -0.85 14.78 6.58
CA ILE A 14 -0.47 13.41 6.26
C ILE A 14 0.50 13.51 5.07
N GLU A 15 1.80 13.42 5.35
CA GLU A 15 2.82 13.44 4.32
C GLU A 15 2.65 12.14 3.53
N THR A 16 2.09 12.24 2.33
CA THR A 16 2.04 11.10 1.42
C THR A 16 3.49 10.66 1.20
N PRO A 17 3.88 9.42 1.57
CA PRO A 17 5.24 8.96 1.37
C PRO A 17 5.58 9.09 -0.11
N ARG A 18 6.73 9.69 -0.42
CA ARG A 18 7.16 9.88 -1.80
C ARG A 18 7.53 8.53 -2.39
N VAL A 19 6.76 8.08 -3.38
CA VAL A 19 7.04 6.84 -4.11
C VAL A 19 8.23 7.06 -5.07
N PRO A 20 9.29 6.24 -5.02
CA PRO A 20 10.38 6.27 -6.00
C PRO A 20 9.90 5.94 -7.41
N THR A 21 10.52 6.53 -8.42
CA THR A 21 10.11 6.36 -9.83
C THR A 21 10.76 5.15 -10.51
N ASP A 22 11.80 4.59 -9.91
CA ASP A 22 12.70 3.56 -10.44
C ASP A 22 12.51 2.19 -9.74
N LEU A 23 11.29 1.93 -9.28
CA LEU A 23 10.91 0.67 -8.65
C LEU A 23 10.78 -0.48 -9.67
N ASP A 24 11.29 -1.65 -9.29
CA ASP A 24 11.07 -2.90 -10.02
C ASP A 24 9.80 -3.59 -9.51
N TRP A 25 8.75 -3.58 -10.33
CA TRP A 25 7.42 -4.07 -9.97
C TRP A 25 7.24 -5.52 -10.38
N THR A 26 6.98 -6.38 -9.41
CA THR A 26 6.59 -7.77 -9.64
C THR A 26 5.08 -7.90 -9.61
N ARG A 27 4.49 -8.31 -10.74
CA ARG A 27 3.05 -8.56 -10.85
C ARG A 27 2.69 -9.94 -10.29
N ALA A 28 1.79 -9.98 -9.31
CA ALA A 28 1.25 -11.20 -8.73
C ALA A 28 0.06 -11.70 -9.57
N ALA A 29 0.35 -12.30 -10.73
CA ALA A 29 -0.61 -12.91 -11.63
C ALA A 29 -0.06 -14.25 -12.17
N PRO A 30 -0.92 -15.18 -12.64
CA PRO A 30 -0.47 -16.33 -13.42
C PRO A 30 0.32 -15.89 -14.66
N GLU A 31 1.34 -16.65 -15.05
CA GLU A 31 2.26 -16.27 -16.13
C GLU A 31 1.56 -16.12 -17.49
N ASP A 32 0.47 -16.86 -17.72
CA ASP A 32 -0.32 -16.85 -18.95
C ASP A 32 -1.45 -15.79 -18.98
N GLU A 33 -1.67 -15.09 -17.86
CA GLU A 33 -2.73 -14.09 -17.74
C GLU A 33 -2.28 -12.69 -18.17
N GLN A 34 -2.96 -12.15 -19.18
CA GLN A 34 -2.72 -10.81 -19.73
C GLN A 34 -3.81 -9.82 -19.35
N GLY A 35 -3.48 -8.52 -19.38
CA GLY A 35 -4.42 -7.44 -19.09
C GLY A 35 -4.45 -7.02 -17.62
N PRO A 36 -5.31 -6.06 -17.26
CA PRO A 36 -5.23 -5.38 -15.98
C PRO A 36 -5.63 -6.28 -14.80
N GLY A 37 -6.64 -7.15 -14.98
CA GLY A 37 -7.19 -8.09 -13.97
C GLY A 37 -7.32 -7.54 -12.54
N PRO A 38 -7.56 -8.39 -11.53
CA PRO A 38 -7.54 -7.99 -10.13
C PRO A 38 -6.13 -8.15 -9.54
N TRP A 39 -5.09 -7.83 -10.33
CA TRP A 39 -3.72 -8.16 -9.98
C TRP A 39 -3.09 -7.07 -9.13
N ILE A 40 -2.29 -7.50 -8.15
CA ILE A 40 -1.46 -6.60 -7.35
C ILE A 40 -0.04 -6.64 -7.87
N GLU A 41 0.61 -5.49 -7.93
CA GLU A 41 2.04 -5.36 -8.18
C GLU A 41 2.75 -4.95 -6.90
N ILE A 42 3.92 -5.55 -6.68
CA ILE A 42 4.71 -5.38 -5.46
C ILE A 42 6.12 -4.95 -5.86
N ALA A 43 6.65 -3.92 -5.20
CA ALA A 43 8.03 -3.50 -5.34
C ALA A 43 8.70 -3.30 -3.97
N PHE A 44 9.99 -3.56 -3.91
CA PHE A 44 10.84 -3.31 -2.75
C PHE A 44 11.78 -2.15 -3.05
N GLY A 45 11.98 -1.27 -2.08
CA GLY A 45 12.91 -0.15 -2.25
C GLY A 45 13.13 0.61 -0.96
N GLU A 46 13.92 1.68 -1.06
CA GLU A 46 14.13 2.60 0.05
C GLU A 46 12.85 3.40 0.33
N GLY A 47 12.56 3.66 1.61
CA GLY A 47 11.51 4.58 2.04
C GLY A 47 11.98 5.46 3.19
N ASP A 48 11.07 6.27 3.76
CA ASP A 48 11.40 7.24 4.82
C ASP A 48 12.04 6.60 6.08
N ASN A 49 11.90 5.28 6.27
CA ASN A 49 12.46 4.52 7.39
C ASN A 49 13.26 3.28 6.90
N ASP A 50 14.12 3.50 5.91
CA ASP A 50 14.97 2.51 5.24
C ASP A 50 14.20 1.53 4.34
N ASP A 51 13.57 0.49 4.88
CA ASP A 51 12.97 -0.57 4.06
C ASP A 51 11.46 -0.39 3.82
N ALA A 52 11.08 -0.11 2.57
CA ALA A 52 9.69 0.02 2.14
C ALA A 52 9.24 -1.11 1.21
N VAL A 53 7.94 -1.43 1.31
CA VAL A 53 7.22 -2.27 0.38
C VAL A 53 6.10 -1.42 -0.23
N TYR A 54 6.07 -1.38 -1.55
CA TYR A 54 5.10 -0.62 -2.33
C TYR A 54 4.13 -1.60 -2.98
N LEU A 55 2.84 -1.31 -2.88
CA LEU A 55 1.76 -2.10 -3.45
C LEU A 55 0.87 -1.21 -4.30
N ARG A 56 0.42 -1.72 -5.45
CA ARG A 56 -0.59 -1.06 -6.30
C ARG A 56 -1.41 -2.10 -7.04
N GLU A 57 -2.57 -1.71 -7.53
CA GLU A 57 -3.31 -2.53 -8.49
C GLU A 57 -2.72 -2.33 -9.90
N THR A 58 -2.64 -3.39 -10.69
CA THR A 58 -2.26 -3.28 -12.11
C THR A 58 -3.25 -2.39 -12.88
N SER A 59 -4.53 -2.36 -12.48
CA SER A 59 -5.59 -1.50 -13.04
C SER A 59 -5.53 -0.03 -12.61
N ASP A 60 -4.91 0.27 -11.47
CA ASP A 60 -4.83 1.63 -10.90
C ASP A 60 -3.40 1.92 -10.39
N PRO A 61 -2.43 2.09 -11.31
CA PRO A 61 -1.00 2.13 -10.96
C PRO A 61 -0.56 3.40 -10.23
N ASP A 62 -1.41 4.43 -10.21
CA ASP A 62 -1.15 5.70 -9.53
C ASP A 62 -1.52 5.65 -8.04
N ASN A 63 -2.33 4.67 -7.63
CA ASN A 63 -2.76 4.48 -6.26
C ASN A 63 -1.84 3.49 -5.53
N VAL A 64 -0.78 4.04 -4.95
CA VAL A 64 0.27 3.25 -4.28
C VAL A 64 0.08 3.28 -2.76
N VAL A 65 0.02 2.09 -2.16
CA VAL A 65 0.09 1.88 -0.72
C VAL A 65 1.52 1.53 -0.33
N THR A 66 2.05 2.23 0.66
CA THR A 66 3.39 1.97 1.21
C THR A 66 3.29 1.38 2.61
N THR A 67 4.04 0.31 2.84
CA THR A 67 4.25 -0.27 4.17
C THR A 67 5.74 -0.53 4.42
N THR A 68 6.10 -0.97 5.62
CA THR A 68 7.49 -1.33 5.93
C THR A 68 7.72 -2.81 5.70
N ARG A 69 8.98 -3.21 5.45
CA ARG A 69 9.34 -4.63 5.34
C ARG A 69 8.86 -5.44 6.54
N LYS A 70 9.04 -4.94 7.77
CA LYS A 70 8.58 -5.62 8.99
C LYS A 70 7.06 -5.88 9.02
N LYS A 71 6.25 -4.91 8.60
CA LYS A 71 4.79 -5.06 8.56
C LYS A 71 4.36 -6.01 7.44
N TRP A 72 5.03 -5.93 6.29
CA TRP A 72 4.81 -6.84 5.18
C TRP A 72 5.09 -8.30 5.57
N ASP A 73 6.22 -8.57 6.23
CA ASP A 73 6.58 -9.93 6.65
C ASP A 73 5.55 -10.49 7.65
N ALA A 74 5.10 -9.67 8.61
CA ALA A 74 4.03 -10.05 9.53
C ALA A 74 2.71 -10.33 8.82
N PHE A 75 2.35 -9.51 7.82
CA PHE A 75 1.15 -9.72 7.00
C PHE A 75 1.21 -11.03 6.22
N VAL A 76 2.33 -11.32 5.55
CA VAL A 76 2.54 -12.57 4.81
C VAL A 76 2.41 -13.79 5.72
N LEU A 77 2.99 -13.74 6.92
CA LEU A 77 2.86 -14.83 7.90
C LEU A 77 1.40 -15.05 8.31
N GLY A 78 0.62 -13.97 8.50
CA GLY A 78 -0.81 -14.06 8.80
C GLY A 78 -1.62 -14.69 7.67
N VAL A 79 -1.35 -14.28 6.42
CA VAL A 79 -1.96 -14.89 5.23
C VAL A 79 -1.64 -16.38 5.14
N GLN A 80 -0.37 -16.77 5.32
CA GLN A 80 0.04 -18.18 5.29
C GLN A 80 -0.55 -19.01 6.43
N ALA A 81 -0.84 -18.39 7.57
CA ALA A 81 -1.51 -19.04 8.69
C ALA A 81 -3.03 -19.21 8.48
N GLY A 82 -3.58 -18.74 7.36
CA GLY A 82 -5.01 -18.81 7.07
C GLY A 82 -5.85 -17.84 7.90
N GLU A 83 -5.23 -16.78 8.46
CA GLU A 83 -5.95 -15.77 9.26
C GLU A 83 -7.08 -15.09 8.45
N PHE A 84 -7.00 -15.13 7.12
CA PHE A 84 -7.95 -14.51 6.20
C PHE A 84 -8.87 -15.50 5.47
N ASP A 85 -8.76 -16.81 5.72
CA ASP A 85 -9.58 -17.81 5.02
C ASP A 85 -11.03 -17.87 5.53
N HIS A 86 -11.31 -17.21 6.66
CA HIS A 86 -12.61 -17.25 7.34
C HIS A 86 -13.53 -16.07 6.99
N PHE A 87 -13.18 -15.21 6.02
CA PHE A 87 -14.01 -14.06 5.63
C PHE A 87 -15.23 -14.42 4.75
N VAL A 88 -15.67 -15.67 4.75
CA VAL A 88 -16.86 -16.17 4.04
C VAL A 88 -17.94 -16.64 5.02
N GLU A 89 -18.54 -15.70 5.74
CA GLU A 89 -19.92 -15.85 6.25
C GLU A 89 -20.71 -14.59 5.91
N GLY A 90 -21.63 -14.68 4.94
CA GLY A 90 -22.59 -13.60 4.65
C GLY A 90 -23.06 -13.40 3.21
N VAL A 91 -22.56 -14.16 2.21
CA VAL A 91 -23.08 -14.07 0.83
C VAL A 91 -24.10 -15.18 0.56
N GLU A 92 -25.14 -15.26 1.40
CA GLU A 92 -26.41 -15.87 1.00
C GLU A 92 -27.49 -14.78 1.06
N GLY A 93 -27.88 -14.28 -0.12
CA GLY A 93 -29.10 -13.48 -0.30
C GLY A 93 -28.88 -11.98 -0.53
N VAL A 94 -28.58 -11.61 -1.78
CA VAL A 94 -29.14 -10.42 -2.43
C VAL A 94 -29.60 -10.77 -3.84
#